data_AF-A0A7H9KHD4-F1
#
_entry.id   AF-A0A7H9KHD4-F1
#
_cell.length_a   1.000
_cell.length_b   1.000
_cell.length_c   1.000
_cell.angle_alpha   90.00
_cell.angle_beta   90.00
_cell.angle_gamma   90.00
#
_symmetry.space_group_name_H-M   'P 1'
#
loop_
_entity.id
_entity.type
_entity.pdbx_description
1 polymer ?
#
loop_
_entity_poly.entity_id
_entity_poly.type
_entity_poly.pdbx_seq_one_letter_code
_entity_poly.pdbx_strand_id
1 'polypeptide(L)' 'MGKSDHKYVSTDKREEYELEDWLKRNDFSSGDNNIKELNKIIDEKVRKKKGDNITWDELDNALKNNPEWFSSLTKPESKS' A
#
# COMPACT_ATOMS: atom_id res chain seq x y z
N MET A 1 -12.70 -12.85 3.04
CA MET A 1 -12.90 -11.39 3.10
C MET A 1 -12.94 -10.88 1.68
N GLY A 2 -13.93 -10.04 1.37
CA GLY A 2 -14.21 -9.59 0.01
C GLY A 2 -12.95 -9.00 -0.64
N LYS A 3 -12.63 -9.49 -1.84
CA LYS A 3 -11.63 -8.88 -2.71
C LYS A 3 -11.93 -7.38 -2.78
N SER A 4 -10.93 -6.51 -2.72
CA SER A 4 -11.14 -5.08 -3.03
C SER A 4 -12.07 -4.99 -4.24
N ASP A 5 -13.12 -4.18 -4.14
CA ASP A 5 -14.10 -4.05 -5.22
C ASP A 5 -13.42 -3.54 -6.50
N HIS A 6 -12.25 -2.91 -6.36
CA HIS A 6 -11.42 -2.41 -7.44
C HIS A 6 -10.30 -3.38 -7.80
N LYS A 7 -10.23 -3.73 -9.09
CA LYS A 7 -9.16 -4.57 -9.68
C LYS A 7 -7.78 -3.92 -9.55
N TYR A 8 -7.72 -2.60 -9.42
CA TYR A 8 -6.50 -1.81 -9.41
C TYR A 8 -6.37 -1.03 -8.12
N VAL A 9 -5.14 -0.82 -7.67
CA VAL A 9 -4.83 0.07 -6.56
C VAL A 9 -5.08 1.51 -7.00
N SER A 10 -5.90 2.22 -6.26
CA SER A 10 -6.06 3.66 -6.42
C SER A 10 -5.16 4.42 -5.45
N THR A 11 -4.41 5.38 -6.00
CA THR A 11 -3.60 6.33 -5.23
C THR A 11 -4.32 7.66 -5.02
N ASP A 12 -5.60 7.73 -5.39
CA ASP A 12 -6.42 8.93 -5.20
C ASP A 12 -6.88 9.06 -3.74
N LYS A 13 -6.92 10.29 -3.22
CA LYS A 13 -7.38 10.56 -1.85
C LYS A 13 -8.80 10.07 -1.56
N ARG A 14 -9.65 9.96 -2.58
CA ARG A 14 -11.04 9.48 -2.44
C ARG A 14 -11.11 7.99 -2.10
N GLU A 15 -10.05 7.25 -2.39
CA GLU A 15 -9.96 5.80 -2.22
C GLU A 15 -8.86 5.41 -1.21
N GLU A 16 -8.43 6.37 -0.40
CA GLU A 16 -7.40 6.21 0.63
C GLU A 16 -7.73 5.09 1.63
N TYR A 17 -9.01 4.83 1.86
CA TYR A 17 -9.48 3.74 2.73
C TYR A 17 -9.03 2.35 2.27
N GLU A 18 -8.84 2.11 0.95
CA GLU A 18 -8.33 0.84 0.47
C GLU A 18 -6.84 0.66 0.78
N LEU A 19 -6.06 1.75 0.71
CA LEU A 19 -4.65 1.77 1.10
C LEU A 19 -4.51 1.57 2.62
N GLU A 20 -5.37 2.20 3.42
CA GLU A 20 -5.43 1.95 4.86
C GLU A 20 -5.70 0.49 5.19
N ASP A 21 -6.66 -0.12 4.49
CA ASP A 21 -7.04 -1.51 4.73
C ASP A 21 -5.88 -2.45 4.37
N TRP A 22 -5.20 -2.19 3.24
CA TRP A 22 -3.98 -2.91 2.86
C TRP A 22 -2.87 -2.77 3.91
N LEU A 23 -2.64 -1.56 4.44
CA LEU A 23 -1.66 -1.33 5.51
C LEU A 23 -2.01 -2.13 6.76
N LYS A 24 -3.27 -2.11 7.20
CA LYS A 24 -3.75 -2.87 8.37
C LYS A 24 -3.60 -4.37 8.19
N ARG A 25 -3.92 -4.91 7.00
CA ARG A 25 -3.76 -6.34 6.68
C ARG A 25 -2.32 -6.82 6.73
N ASN A 26 -1.36 -5.91 6.52
CA ASN A 26 0.07 -6.20 6.47
C ASN A 26 0.82 -5.70 7.72
N ASP A 27 0.13 -5.53 8.85
CA ASP A 27 0.71 -5.13 10.15
C ASP A 27 1.42 -3.76 10.14
N PHE A 28 0.96 -2.84 9.29
CA PHE A 28 1.41 -1.44 9.28
C PHE A 28 0.36 -0.50 9.89
N SER A 29 0.82 0.64 10.39
CA SER A 29 -0.06 1.73 10.80
C SER A 29 -0.78 2.30 9.58
N SER A 30 -2.08 2.62 9.72
CA SER A 30 -2.87 3.29 8.68
C SER A 30 -2.87 4.81 8.82
N GLY A 31 -1.84 5.39 9.45
CA GLY A 31 -1.73 6.84 9.57
C GLY A 31 -1.37 7.52 8.24
N ASP A 32 -1.73 8.79 8.10
CA ASP A 32 -1.48 9.63 6.91
C ASP A 32 -0.05 9.53 6.37
N ASN A 33 0.94 9.40 7.26
CA ASN A 33 2.33 9.31 6.86
C ASN A 33 2.64 8.00 6.11
N ASN A 34 2.14 6.86 6.61
CA ASN A 34 2.33 5.58 5.95
C ASN A 34 1.57 5.51 4.62
N ILE A 35 0.40 6.16 4.53
CA ILE A 35 -0.36 6.26 3.28
C ILE A 35 0.43 7.04 2.23
N LYS A 36 1.01 8.19 2.60
CA LYS A 36 1.87 8.97 1.70
C LYS A 36 3.10 8.20 1.25
N GLU A 37 3.76 7.52 2.18
CA GLU A 37 4.92 6.68 1.86
C GLU A 37 4.54 5.49 0.97
N LEU A 38 3.42 4.82 1.23
CA LEU A 38 2.91 3.73 0.41
C LEU A 38 2.62 4.20 -1.02
N ASN A 39 1.99 5.36 -1.19
CA ASN A 39 1.77 5.97 -2.50
C ASN A 39 3.09 6.20 -3.25
N LYS A 40 4.11 6.70 -2.55
CA LYS A 40 5.44 6.91 -3.11
C LYS A 40 6.11 5.60 -3.51
N ILE A 41 6.03 4.57 -2.67
CA ILE A 41 6.56 3.23 -2.97
C ILE A 41 5.87 2.64 -4.20
N ILE A 42 4.54 2.77 -4.28
CA ILE A 42 3.76 2.35 -5.45
C ILE A 42 4.28 3.03 -6.71
N ASP A 43 4.42 4.36 -6.70
CA ASP A 43 4.83 5.12 -7.88
C ASP A 43 6.30 4.94 -8.27
N GLU A 44 7.21 4.78 -7.30
CA GLU A 44 8.65 4.72 -7.56
C GLU A 44 9.19 3.28 -7.74
N LYS A 45 8.55 2.28 -7.14
CA LYS A 45 9.10 0.92 -7.04
C LYS A 45 8.20 -0.15 -7.66
N VAL A 46 6.89 -0.08 -7.42
CA VAL A 46 5.95 -1.13 -7.86
C VAL A 46 5.47 -0.88 -9.29
N ARG A 47 5.15 0.38 -9.60
CA ARG A 47 4.62 0.78 -10.90
C ARG A 47 5.74 0.70 -11.96
N LYS A 48 5.56 -0.20 -12.92
CA LYS A 48 6.53 -0.44 -14.01
C LYS A 48 6.70 0.79 -14.92
N LYS A 49 5.65 1.59 -15.09
CA LYS A 49 5.64 2.79 -15.91
C LYS A 49 4.70 3.84 -15.33
N LYS A 50 5.15 5.10 -15.31
CA LYS A 50 4.34 6.23 -14.83
C LYS A 50 3.01 6.30 -15.60
N GLY A 51 1.89 6.26 -14.87
CA GLY A 51 0.53 6.31 -15.40
C GLY A 51 -0.16 4.95 -15.58
N ASP A 52 0.56 3.83 -15.47
CA ASP A 52 -0.07 2.49 -15.53
C ASP A 52 -0.73 2.14 -14.20
N ASN A 53 -1.87 1.48 -14.25
CA ASN A 53 -2.52 0.93 -13.06
C ASN A 53 -1.75 -0.29 -12.56
N ILE A 54 -1.66 -0.45 -11.24
CA ILE A 54 -1.16 -1.68 -10.61
C ILE A 54 -2.34 -2.43 -9.98
N THR A 55 -2.21 -3.74 -9.85
CA THR A 55 -3.18 -4.58 -9.13
C THR A 55 -2.79 -4.77 -7.66
N TRP A 56 -3.75 -5.16 -6.82
CA TRP A 56 -3.47 -5.53 -5.43
C TRP A 56 -2.51 -6.72 -5.32
N ASP A 57 -2.65 -7.71 -6.21
CA ASP A 57 -1.72 -8.84 -6.28
C ASP A 57 -0.28 -8.40 -6.62
N GLU A 58 -0.11 -7.39 -7.48
CA GLU A 58 1.23 -6.83 -7.76
C GLU A 58 1.82 -6.13 -6.53
N LEU A 59 1.00 -5.42 -5.76
CA LEU A 59 1.44 -4.77 -4.52
C LEU A 59 1.81 -5.80 -3.43
N ASP A 60 0.99 -6.83 -3.25
CA ASP A 60 1.28 -7.95 -2.31
C ASP A 60 2.56 -8.69 -2.71
N ASN A 61 2.74 -8.96 -4.00
CA ASN A 61 3.96 -9.58 -4.50
C ASN A 61 5.18 -8.67 -4.32
N ALA A 62 5.03 -7.35 -4.45
CA ALA A 62 6.11 -6.40 -4.22
C ALA A 62 6.57 -6.44 -2.75
N LEU A 63 5.63 -6.43 -1.79
CA LEU A 63 5.95 -6.55 -0.36
C LEU A 63 6.64 -7.88 -0.04
N LYS A 64 6.16 -8.99 -0.61
CA LYS A 64 6.72 -10.31 -0.37
C LYS A 64 8.14 -10.48 -0.92
N ASN A 65 8.39 -9.95 -2.12
CA ASN A 65 9.66 -10.15 -2.82
C ASN A 65 10.72 -9.08 -2.51
N ASN A 66 10.29 -7.86 -2.14
CA ASN A 66 11.17 -6.73 -1.86
C ASN A 66 10.71 -5.98 -0.58
N PRO A 67 10.69 -6.64 0.59
CA PRO A 67 10.22 -6.03 1.83
C PRO A 67 11.01 -4.77 2.21
N GLU A 68 12.25 -4.63 1.75
CA GLU A 68 13.09 -3.45 1.97
C GLU A 68 12.55 -2.18 1.30
N TRP A 69 11.71 -2.28 0.27
CA TRP A 69 11.06 -1.10 -0.31
C TRP A 69 10.06 -0.47 0.66
N PHE A 70 9.53 -1.27 1.59
CA PHE A 70 8.49 -0.89 2.53
C PHE A 70 9.06 -0.57 3.92
N SER A 71 10.39 -0.49 4.07
CA SER A 71 11.03 -0.27 5.37
C SER A 71 10.75 1.11 5.98
N SER A 72 10.26 2.07 5.20
CA SER A 72 9.82 3.38 5.71
C SER A 72 8.43 3.35 6.36
N LEU A 73 7.67 2.27 6.16
CA LEU A 73 6.35 2.11 6.78
C LEU A 73 6.49 1.73 8.25
N THR A 74 5.75 2.45 9.09
CA THR A 74 5.75 2.23 10.53
C THR A 74 4.72 1.17 10.95
N LYS A 75 5.02 0.40 11.99
CA LYS A 75 4.06 -0.52 12.60
C LYS A 75 2.99 0.25 13.39
N PRO A 76 1.79 -0.32 13.59
CA PRO A 76 0.80 0.30 14.45
C PRO A 76 1.39 0.49 15.85
N GLU A 77 1.15 1.64 16.47
CA GLU A 77 1.55 1.86 17.86
C GLU A 77 0.88 0.79 18.72
N SER A 78 1.69 -0.04 19.36
CA SER A 78 1.18 -0.99 20.35
C SER A 78 0.64 -0.16 21.50
N LYS A 79 -0.68 -0.08 21.63
CA LYS A 79 -1.30 0.48 22.84
C LYS A 79 -0.80 -0.33 24.03
N SER A 80 0.11 0.26 24.80
CA SER A 80 0.54 -0.25 26.11
C SER A 80 -0.51 0.06 27.16
#